data_AF-A0A966EJX6-F1
#
_entry.id   AF-A0A966EJX6-F1
#
_cell.length_a   1.000
_cell.length_b   1.000
_cell.length_c   1.000
_cell.angle_alpha   90.00
_cell.angle_beta   90.00
_cell.angle_gamma   90.00
#
_symmetry.space_group_name_H-M   'P 1'
#
loop_
_entity.id
_entity.type
_entity.pdbx_description
1 polymer ?
#
loop_
_entity_poly.entity_id
_entity_poly.type
_entity_poly.pdbx_seq_one_letter_code
_entity_poly.pdbx_strand_id
1 'polypeptide(L)'
;VLRRELERLQKYLGGLKNMRRIPDVVVLVDQRRETNAVLEARKLDISLVSMLDTNCDPDLCEVPIPCNDDAVRSIQLVLSRLADAINEGRHGGQDGRGDDGQG
;
A
#
# COMPACT_ATOMS: atom_id res chain seq x y z
N VAL A 1 -22.05 6.74 25.39
CA VAL A 1 -21.79 5.44 24.73
C VAL A 1 -21.61 5.63 23.22
N LEU A 2 -22.61 6.16 22.50
CA LEU A 2 -22.56 6.44 21.05
C LEU A 2 -21.30 7.18 20.54
N ARG A 3 -20.83 8.23 21.24
CA ARG A 3 -19.60 8.95 20.83
C ARG A 3 -18.34 8.06 20.86
N ARG A 4 -18.19 7.22 21.89
CA ARG A 4 -17.04 6.31 22.01
C ARG A 4 -17.05 5.23 20.94
N GLU A 5 -18.23 4.76 20.58
CA GLU A 5 -18.41 3.78 19.52
C GLU A 5 -18.13 4.39 18.14
N LEU A 6 -18.59 5.61 17.89
CA LEU A 6 -18.26 6.37 16.69
C LEU A 6 -16.75 6.61 16.55
N GLU A 7 -16.08 7.05 17.61
CA GLU A 7 -14.62 7.25 17.64
C GLU A 7 -13.87 5.96 17.36
N ARG A 8 -14.33 4.84 17.95
CA ARG A 8 -13.75 3.52 17.71
C ARG A 8 -13.90 3.11 16.25
N LEU A 9 -15.09 3.25 15.68
CA LEU A 9 -15.34 2.93 14.27
C LEU A 9 -14.53 3.82 13.33
N GLN A 10 -14.42 5.13 13.60
CA GLN A 10 -13.58 6.03 12.80
C GLN A 10 -12.10 5.65 12.87
N LYS A 11 -11.60 5.24 14.04
CA LYS A 11 -10.20 4.82 14.20
C LYS A 11 -9.84 3.60 13.35
N TYR A 12 -10.72 2.59 13.29
CA TYR A 12 -10.40 1.33 12.60
C TYR A 12 -10.89 1.28 11.15
N LEU A 13 -12.03 1.90 10.83
CA LEU A 13 -12.67 1.82 9.51
C LEU A 13 -12.60 3.13 8.72
N GLY A 14 -12.06 4.21 9.30
CA GLY A 14 -11.99 5.51 8.64
C GLY A 14 -11.26 5.47 7.30
N GLY A 15 -10.17 4.71 7.21
CA GLY A 15 -9.40 4.53 5.97
C GLY A 15 -10.13 3.76 4.88
N LEU A 16 -11.10 2.92 5.23
CA LEU A 16 -11.89 2.12 4.30
C LEU A 16 -13.18 2.82 3.85
N LYS A 17 -13.56 3.92 4.51
CA LYS A 17 -14.85 4.61 4.27
C LYS A 17 -15.08 4.99 2.80
N ASN A 18 -14.03 5.34 2.07
CA ASN A 18 -14.11 5.79 0.68
C ASN A 18 -13.87 4.66 -0.33
N MET A 19 -13.64 3.42 0.13
CA MET A 19 -13.36 2.27 -0.71
C MET A 19 -14.66 1.76 -1.35
N ARG A 20 -14.77 1.86 -2.67
CA ARG A 20 -15.97 1.41 -3.44
C ARG A 20 -15.84 -0.02 -3.99
N ARG A 21 -14.62 -0.50 -4.13
CA ARG A 21 -14.26 -1.82 -4.68
C ARG A 21 -13.07 -2.38 -3.89
N ILE A 22 -12.90 -3.69 -3.94
CA ILE A 22 -11.72 -4.37 -3.44
C ILE A 22 -10.47 -3.83 -4.17
N PRO A 23 -9.35 -3.59 -3.47
CA PRO A 23 -8.12 -3.13 -4.09
C PRO A 23 -7.48 -4.22 -4.94
N ASP A 24 -6.84 -3.82 -6.04
CA ASP A 24 -6.09 -4.75 -6.91
C ASP A 24 -4.69 -5.06 -6.33
N VAL A 25 -4.13 -4.10 -5.59
CA VAL A 25 -2.80 -4.18 -4.98
C VAL A 25 -2.85 -3.59 -3.57
N VAL A 26 -2.16 -4.23 -2.61
CA VAL A 26 -2.00 -3.74 -1.24
C VAL A 26 -0.52 -3.58 -0.92
N VAL A 27 -0.17 -2.44 -0.29
CA VAL A 27 1.16 -2.21 0.28
C VAL A 27 1.11 -2.58 1.76
N LEU A 28 2.00 -3.48 2.19
CA LEU A 28 2.06 -4.00 3.55
C LEU A 28 3.39 -3.65 4.23
N VAL A 29 3.30 -3.14 5.45
CA VAL A 29 4.45 -2.87 6.32
C VAL A 29 4.41 -3.88 7.47
N ASP A 30 5.54 -4.52 7.75
CA ASP A 30 5.70 -5.55 8.80
C ASP A 30 4.74 -6.74 8.61
N GLN A 31 5.18 -7.74 7.84
CA GLN A 31 4.41 -8.97 7.58
C GLN A 31 4.12 -9.78 8.84
N ARG A 32 5.03 -9.72 9.82
CA ARG A 32 4.95 -10.52 11.03
C ARG A 32 3.83 -10.03 11.93
N ARG A 33 3.63 -8.71 12.01
CA ARG A 33 2.51 -8.12 12.76
C ARG A 33 1.19 -8.23 12.00
N GLU A 34 1.23 -8.21 10.68
CA GLU A 34 0.05 -8.17 9.81
C GLU A 34 -0.23 -9.50 9.10
N THR A 35 0.03 -10.64 9.75
CA THR A 35 -0.14 -11.97 9.14
C THR A 35 -1.57 -12.23 8.64
N ASN A 36 -2.58 -11.70 9.34
CA ASN A 36 -3.97 -11.83 8.89
C ASN A 36 -4.21 -11.10 7.56
N ALA A 37 -3.63 -9.92 7.36
CA ALA A 37 -3.76 -9.16 6.13
C ALA A 37 -3.09 -9.90 4.95
N VAL A 38 -1.93 -10.54 5.18
CA VAL A 38 -1.28 -11.41 4.18
C VAL A 38 -2.20 -12.55 3.76
N LEU A 39 -2.79 -13.25 4.74
CA LEU A 39 -3.68 -14.38 4.48
C LEU A 39 -4.97 -13.95 3.77
N GLU A 40 -5.55 -12.81 4.13
CA GLU A 40 -6.74 -12.26 3.49
C GLU A 40 -6.45 -11.82 2.05
N ALA A 41 -5.35 -11.12 1.80
CA ALA A 41 -4.94 -10.74 0.46
C ALA A 41 -4.72 -11.95 -0.44
N ARG A 42 -4.03 -13.00 0.06
CA ARG A 42 -3.86 -14.27 -0.66
C ARG A 42 -5.17 -14.98 -0.96
N LYS A 43 -6.13 -14.96 -0.02
CA LYS A 43 -7.46 -15.56 -0.23
C LYS A 43 -8.29 -14.81 -1.28
N LEU A 44 -8.11 -13.50 -1.36
CA LEU A 44 -8.81 -12.62 -2.28
C LEU A 44 -8.06 -12.41 -3.61
N ASP A 45 -6.92 -13.09 -3.79
CA ASP A 45 -6.04 -12.97 -4.96
C ASP A 45 -5.58 -11.52 -5.21
N ILE A 46 -5.31 -10.78 -4.13
CA ILE A 46 -4.82 -9.40 -4.16
C ILE A 46 -3.30 -9.41 -4.15
N SER A 47 -2.68 -8.67 -5.07
CA SER A 47 -1.22 -8.59 -5.14
C SER A 47 -0.65 -7.77 -3.98
N LEU A 48 0.42 -8.28 -3.36
CA LEU A 48 1.09 -7.72 -2.21
C LEU A 48 2.46 -7.14 -2.56
N VAL A 49 2.61 -5.86 -2.28
CA VAL A 49 3.91 -5.18 -2.20
C VAL A 49 4.27 -5.07 -0.72
N SER A 50 5.38 -5.64 -0.29
CA SER A 50 5.66 -5.71 1.15
C SER A 50 7.07 -5.25 1.51
N MET A 51 7.15 -4.46 2.58
CA MET A 51 8.41 -4.07 3.19
C MET A 51 8.93 -5.21 4.07
N LEU A 52 10.11 -5.74 3.75
CA LEU A 52 10.70 -6.88 4.43
C LEU A 52 11.91 -6.48 5.26
N ASP A 53 11.90 -6.86 6.53
CA ASP A 53 13.09 -6.92 7.37
C ASP A 53 13.61 -8.37 7.49
N THR A 54 14.71 -8.56 8.19
CA THR A 54 15.40 -9.84 8.43
C THR A 54 14.53 -10.97 8.99
N ASN A 55 13.35 -10.65 9.54
CA ASN A 55 12.44 -11.58 10.19
C ASN A 55 11.18 -11.92 9.35
N CYS A 56 11.10 -11.45 8.11
CA CYS A 56 9.98 -11.67 7.19
C CYS A 56 10.28 -12.78 6.16
N ASP A 57 9.23 -13.35 5.56
CA ASP A 57 9.34 -14.39 4.54
C ASP A 57 9.06 -13.78 3.14
N PRO A 58 10.06 -13.70 2.26
CA PRO A 58 9.91 -13.06 0.95
C PRO A 58 8.93 -13.79 0.02
N ASP A 59 8.64 -15.07 0.28
CA ASP A 59 7.69 -15.85 -0.54
C ASP A 59 6.23 -15.46 -0.25
N LEU A 60 5.99 -14.63 0.77
CA LEU A 60 4.67 -14.16 1.17
C LEU A 60 4.14 -12.97 0.35
N CYS A 61 4.97 -12.35 -0.48
CA CYS A 61 4.60 -11.21 -1.32
C CYS A 61 5.21 -11.31 -2.72
N GLU A 62 4.53 -10.75 -3.72
CA GLU A 62 5.00 -10.75 -5.11
C GLU A 62 6.11 -9.71 -5.34
N VAL A 63 6.04 -8.58 -4.62
CA VAL A 63 7.03 -7.50 -4.73
C VAL A 63 7.64 -7.21 -3.36
N PRO A 64 8.77 -7.85 -3.04
CA PRO A 64 9.49 -7.59 -1.79
C PRO A 64 10.34 -6.31 -1.89
N ILE A 65 10.24 -5.45 -0.87
CA ILE A 65 11.07 -4.25 -0.69
C ILE A 65 11.91 -4.43 0.58
N PRO A 66 13.21 -4.73 0.48
CA PRO A 66 14.08 -4.82 1.64
C PRO A 66 14.14 -3.48 2.38
N CYS A 67 13.77 -3.46 3.65
CA CYS A 67 13.71 -2.25 4.47
C CYS A 67 13.75 -2.58 5.96
N ASN A 68 14.31 -1.68 6.76
CA ASN A 68 14.10 -1.69 8.20
C ASN A 68 12.67 -1.21 8.52
N ASP A 69 11.78 -2.10 8.94
CA ASP A 69 10.38 -1.82 9.29
C ASP A 69 10.19 -1.33 10.74
N ASP A 70 11.18 -1.48 11.62
CA ASP A 70 11.15 -0.93 12.97
C ASP A 70 11.35 0.61 12.99
N ALA A 71 12.02 1.16 11.98
CA ALA A 71 12.38 2.57 11.93
C ALA A 71 11.34 3.41 11.17
N VAL A 72 10.62 4.28 11.89
CA VAL A 72 9.64 5.23 11.30
C VAL A 72 10.23 6.02 10.13
N ARG A 73 11.49 6.48 10.24
CA ARG A 73 12.15 7.22 9.16
C ARG A 73 12.30 6.38 7.89
N SER A 74 12.63 5.09 8.05
CA SER A 74 12.81 4.16 6.93
C SER A 74 11.47 3.86 6.26
N ILE A 75 10.44 3.59 7.07
CA ILE A 75 9.06 3.43 6.59
C ILE A 75 8.60 4.66 5.81
N GLN A 76 8.76 5.85 6.39
CA GLN A 76 8.39 7.11 5.73
C GLN A 76 9.13 7.30 4.42
N LEU A 77 10.44 7.03 4.37
CA LEU A 77 11.22 7.16 3.15
C LEU A 77 10.67 6.28 2.02
N VAL A 78 10.41 5.01 2.31
CA VAL A 78 9.87 4.07 1.30
C VAL A 78 8.46 4.46 0.87
N LEU A 79 7.57 4.73 1.83
CA LEU A 79 6.18 5.09 1.54
C LEU A 79 6.07 6.41 0.79
N SER A 80 6.90 7.41 1.11
CA SER A 80 6.94 8.67 0.37
C SER A 80 7.35 8.45 -1.08
N ARG A 81 8.40 7.65 -1.33
CA ARG A 81 8.82 7.33 -2.69
C ARG A 81 7.76 6.55 -3.48
N LEU A 82 7.07 5.61 -2.83
CA LEU A 82 5.94 4.90 -3.43
C LEU A 82 4.79 5.84 -3.76
N ALA A 83 4.45 6.76 -2.85
CA ALA A 83 3.41 7.76 -3.07
C ALA A 83 3.76 8.69 -4.24
N ASP A 84 5.01 9.15 -4.31
CA ASP A 84 5.50 9.97 -5.43
C ASP A 84 5.37 9.20 -6.75
N ALA A 85 5.82 7.94 -6.81
CA ALA A 85 5.71 7.10 -8.00
C ALA A 85 4.25 6.82 -8.41
N ILE A 86 3.33 6.61 -7.45
CA ILE A 86 1.90 6.45 -7.73
C ILE A 86 1.32 7.75 -8.31
N ASN A 87 1.71 8.90 -7.76
CA ASN A 87 1.28 10.19 -8.29
C ASN A 87 1.85 10.41 -9.69
N GLU A 88 3.13 10.17 -9.92
CA GLU A 88 3.76 10.26 -11.24
C GLU A 88 3.05 9.35 -12.25
N GLY A 89 2.78 8.08 -11.92
CA GLY A 89 2.05 7.16 -12.79
C GLY A 89 0.62 7.62 -13.09
N ARG A 90 -0.03 8.30 -12.15
CA ARG A 90 -1.38 8.86 -12.34
C ARG A 90 -1.41 10.10 -13.24
N HIS A 91 -0.37 10.94 -13.20
CA HIS A 91 -0.30 12.18 -13.97
C HIS A 91 0.43 12.00 -15.32
N GLY A 92 1.52 11.23 -15.35
CA GLY A 92 2.35 10.97 -16.54
C GLY A 92 1.67 10.14 -17.64
N GLY A 93 0.50 9.55 -17.36
CA GLY A 93 -0.35 8.97 -18.40
C GLY A 93 -1.00 10.01 -19.35
N GLN A 94 -0.92 11.31 -19.05
CA GLN A 94 -1.49 12.38 -19.87
C GLN A 94 -0.45 13.13 -20.73
N ASP A 95 0.85 13.05 -20.43
CA ASP A 95 1.89 13.81 -21.12
C ASP A 95 2.59 13.04 -22.27
N GLY A 96 2.13 11.83 -22.59
CA GLY A 96 2.70 10.98 -23.65
C GLY A 96 1.96 11.01 -25.01
N ARG A 97 0.92 11.84 -25.18
CA ARG A 97 0.23 12.04 -26.47
C ARG A 97 0.26 13.52 -26.85
N GLY A 98 1.40 13.98 -27.35
CA GLY A 98 1.50 15.34 -27.82
C GLY A 98 2.90 15.73 -28.29
N ASP A 99 3.43 15.04 -29.30
CA ASP A 99 4.20 15.69 -30.38
C ASP A 99 4.39 14.73 -31.57
N ASP A 100 3.28 14.23 -32.14
CA ASP A 100 3.30 13.60 -33.46
C ASP A 100 2.63 14.56 -34.46
N GLY A 101 3.42 15.50 -34.99
CA GLY A 101 3.21 16.07 -36.32
C GLY A 101 3.08 17.60 -36.42
N GLN A 102 4.06 18.24 -37.06
CA GLN A 102 4.02 18.66 -38.49
C GLN A 102 5.00 19.82 -38.75
N GLY A 103 5.79 19.71 -39.83
CA GLY A 103 6.42 20.84 -40.51
C GLY A 103 7.93 20.78 -40.61
#